data_AF-A0A9E3D926-F1
#
_entry.id   AF-A0A9E3D926-F1
#
_cell.length_a   1.000
_cell.length_b   1.000
_cell.length_c   1.000
_cell.angle_alpha   90.00
_cell.angle_beta   90.00
_cell.angle_gamma   90.00
#
_symmetry.space_group_name_H-M   'P 1'
#
loop_
_entity.id
_entity.type
_entity.pdbx_description
1 polymer ?
#
loop_
_entity_poly.entity_id
_entity_poly.type
_entity_poly.pdbx_seq_one_letter_code
_entity_poly.pdbx_strand_id
1 'polypeptide(L)'
;MKEIVLPASSNISPAVTPQTPVDLMGLPKDFQAAVVSVLRLLQSRLGFATWQLLRVDGPQCVVIHAEDKRKRTTSGTTFDWEDLVCCRLMNGQGPAIAPRMLDVAAYADAPIARREDIKAYIGVPIKRRDGSLFGMIVAIDPEEQPQERVHDLPLVELLASLLGTILEHEVAATENARIAERERATSMRDLLTDTFNRRGWETLAAAEEARCNRYGH
;
A
#
# COMPACT_ATOMS: atom_id res chain seq x y z
N MET A 1 49.12 10.84 -50.02
CA MET A 1 48.66 9.83 -49.05
C MET A 1 47.69 10.51 -48.11
N LYS A 2 46.40 10.13 -48.16
CA LYS A 2 45.36 10.60 -47.23
C LYS A 2 45.32 9.63 -46.05
N GLU A 3 45.61 10.08 -44.84
CA GLU A 3 45.31 9.32 -43.62
C GLU A 3 43.83 9.46 -43.31
N ILE A 4 43.18 8.30 -43.15
CA ILE A 4 41.79 8.16 -42.75
C ILE A 4 41.78 8.16 -41.21
N VAL A 5 41.28 9.23 -40.60
CA VAL A 5 41.00 9.27 -39.16
C VAL A 5 39.61 8.66 -38.94
N LEU A 6 39.57 7.48 -38.33
CA LEU A 6 38.35 6.87 -37.81
C LEU A 6 37.98 7.53 -36.46
N PRO A 7 36.74 7.99 -36.24
CA PRO A 7 36.33 8.44 -34.92
C PRO A 7 36.08 7.22 -34.01
N ALA A 8 36.69 7.23 -32.83
CA ALA A 8 36.45 6.26 -31.77
C ALA A 8 34.98 6.34 -31.31
N SER A 9 34.24 5.24 -31.50
CA SER A 9 32.89 5.08 -30.96
C SER A 9 32.97 4.70 -29.48
N SER A 10 32.83 5.69 -28.59
CA SER A 10 32.68 5.43 -27.16
C SER A 10 31.23 5.10 -26.82
N ASN A 11 30.83 3.86 -27.07
CA ASN A 11 29.59 3.30 -26.53
C ASN A 11 29.82 2.93 -25.05
N ILE A 12 29.60 3.88 -24.15
CA ILE A 12 29.46 3.59 -22.72
C ILE A 12 28.00 3.20 -22.48
N SER A 13 27.73 1.90 -22.51
CA SER A 13 26.48 1.35 -21.99
C SER A 13 26.40 1.71 -20.50
N PRO A 14 25.29 2.28 -19.99
CA PRO A 14 25.16 2.55 -18.56
C PRO A 14 25.26 1.23 -17.79
N ALA A 15 26.06 1.23 -16.73
CA ALA A 15 26.26 0.07 -15.87
C ALA A 15 24.90 -0.42 -15.36
N VAL A 16 24.53 -1.64 -15.77
CA VAL A 16 23.36 -2.35 -15.23
C VAL A 16 23.61 -2.54 -13.74
N THR A 17 22.88 -1.80 -12.91
CA THR A 17 22.94 -2.00 -11.46
C THR A 17 22.43 -3.41 -11.17
N PRO A 18 23.14 -4.23 -10.38
CA PRO A 18 22.67 -5.56 -10.03
C PRO A 18 21.30 -5.44 -9.35
N GLN A 19 20.28 -6.01 -9.99
CA GLN A 19 18.94 -6.08 -9.43
C GLN A 19 19.00 -7.10 -8.29
N THR A 20 18.82 -6.65 -7.05
CA THR A 20 18.61 -7.57 -5.93
C THR A 20 17.34 -8.36 -6.24
N PRO A 21 17.37 -9.71 -6.29
CA PRO A 21 16.17 -10.50 -6.45
C PRO A 21 15.16 -10.06 -5.40
N VAL A 22 13.88 -9.97 -5.77
CA VAL A 22 12.82 -9.91 -4.76
C VAL A 22 13.04 -11.13 -3.88
N ASP A 23 13.42 -10.89 -2.63
CA ASP A 23 13.63 -11.95 -1.66
C ASP A 23 12.27 -12.62 -1.42
N LEU A 24 12.01 -13.69 -2.17
CA LEU A 24 10.82 -14.51 -2.05
C LEU A 24 10.94 -15.47 -0.85
N MET A 25 11.87 -15.27 0.09
CA MET A 25 12.01 -16.10 1.30
C MET A 25 10.88 -15.92 2.33
N GLY A 26 9.75 -15.33 1.93
CA GLY A 26 8.48 -15.48 2.63
C GLY A 26 7.34 -14.82 1.87
N LEU A 27 6.23 -15.53 1.68
CA LEU A 27 4.97 -14.90 1.30
C LEU A 27 4.66 -13.79 2.32
N PRO A 28 4.18 -12.60 1.89
CA PRO A 28 3.69 -11.60 2.82
C PRO A 28 2.67 -12.20 3.77
N LYS A 29 2.88 -12.01 5.07
CA LYS A 29 2.06 -12.65 6.12
C LYS A 29 0.74 -11.94 6.36
N ASP A 30 0.70 -10.65 6.02
CA ASP A 30 -0.42 -9.74 6.19
C ASP A 30 -0.41 -8.68 5.07
N PHE A 31 -1.46 -7.87 5.03
CA PHE A 31 -1.64 -6.78 4.08
C PHE A 31 -0.51 -5.77 4.16
N GLN A 32 -0.04 -5.43 5.36
CA GLN A 32 1.03 -4.44 5.53
C GLN A 32 2.34 -4.93 4.90
N ALA A 33 2.73 -6.18 5.13
CA ALA A 33 3.88 -6.79 4.49
C ALA A 33 3.73 -6.86 2.97
N ALA A 34 2.52 -7.10 2.46
CA ALA A 34 2.25 -7.13 1.03
C ALA A 34 2.43 -5.75 0.40
N VAL A 35 1.92 -4.70 1.05
CA VAL A 35 2.08 -3.30 0.64
C VAL A 35 3.57 -2.94 0.56
N VAL A 36 4.36 -3.28 1.57
CA VAL A 36 5.82 -3.02 1.58
C VAL A 36 6.49 -3.68 0.37
N SER A 37 6.21 -4.96 0.13
CA SER A 37 6.80 -5.70 -0.99
C SER A 37 6.41 -5.13 -2.36
N VAL A 38 5.12 -4.77 -2.52
CA VAL A 38 4.62 -4.17 -3.76
C VAL A 38 5.25 -2.80 -4.01
N LEU A 39 5.27 -1.91 -3.02
CA LEU A 39 5.81 -0.56 -3.20
C LEU A 39 7.33 -0.59 -3.47
N ARG A 40 8.08 -1.50 -2.83
CA ARG A 40 9.51 -1.70 -3.14
C ARG A 40 9.75 -2.23 -4.54
N LEU A 41 8.96 -3.20 -5.00
CA LEU A 41 9.02 -3.71 -6.37
C LEU A 41 8.73 -2.61 -7.39
N LEU A 42 7.69 -1.81 -7.15
CA LEU A 42 7.32 -0.71 -8.02
C LEU A 42 8.40 0.38 -8.03
N GLN A 43 8.96 0.73 -6.87
CA GLN A 43 10.06 1.68 -6.78
C GLN A 43 11.32 1.23 -7.52
N SER A 44 11.70 -0.05 -7.38
CA SER A 44 12.88 -0.58 -8.06
C SER A 44 12.70 -0.67 -9.57
N ARG A 45 11.50 -1.01 -10.05
CA ARG A 45 11.19 -1.18 -11.48
C ARG A 45 10.91 0.13 -12.20
N LEU A 46 10.20 1.05 -11.55
CA LEU A 46 9.69 2.27 -12.18
C LEU A 46 10.49 3.52 -11.83
N GLY A 47 11.37 3.47 -10.84
CA GLY A 47 12.36 4.50 -10.58
C GLY A 47 11.87 5.73 -9.82
N PHE A 48 10.56 5.97 -9.75
CA PHE A 48 9.94 7.09 -9.02
C PHE A 48 10.52 7.23 -7.60
N ALA A 49 10.80 8.47 -7.20
CA ALA A 49 11.50 8.79 -5.95
C ALA A 49 10.72 8.34 -4.70
N THR A 50 9.40 8.49 -4.72
CA THR A 50 8.54 8.22 -3.57
C THR A 50 7.32 7.41 -3.99
N TRP A 51 7.08 6.30 -3.29
CA TRP A 51 5.91 5.44 -3.42
C TRP A 51 5.15 5.40 -2.11
N GLN A 52 3.82 5.48 -2.16
CA GLN A 52 2.97 5.58 -0.98
C GLN A 52 1.70 4.75 -1.15
N LEU A 53 1.23 4.19 -0.03
CA LEU A 53 -0.16 3.79 0.11
C LEU A 53 -0.87 4.87 0.93
N LEU A 54 -1.90 5.46 0.33
CA LEU A 54 -2.74 6.47 0.95
C LEU A 54 -4.12 5.88 1.28
N ARG A 55 -4.67 6.24 2.44
CA ARG A 55 -6.07 5.99 2.80
C ARG A 55 -6.82 7.31 2.90
N VAL A 56 -7.95 7.40 2.22
CA VAL A 56 -8.85 8.56 2.32
C VAL A 56 -9.79 8.34 3.50
N ASP A 57 -9.93 9.35 4.36
CA ASP A 57 -10.74 9.34 5.57
C ASP A 57 -11.47 10.69 5.70
N GLY A 58 -12.66 10.77 5.11
CA GLY A 58 -13.42 12.00 5.02
C GLY A 58 -12.65 13.11 4.26
N PRO A 59 -12.44 14.30 4.86
CA PRO A 59 -11.71 15.39 4.23
C PRO A 59 -10.18 15.20 4.27
N GLN A 60 -9.69 14.18 4.97
CA GLN A 60 -8.26 13.93 5.16
C GLN A 60 -7.81 12.70 4.40
N CYS A 61 -6.51 12.67 4.12
CA CYS A 61 -5.81 11.53 3.57
C CYS A 61 -4.62 11.20 4.47
N VAL A 62 -4.46 9.92 4.80
CA VAL A 62 -3.38 9.43 5.66
C VAL A 62 -2.44 8.54 4.88
N VAL A 63 -1.13 8.74 5.04
CA VAL A 63 -0.10 7.84 4.52
C VAL A 63 -0.06 6.59 5.40
N ILE A 64 -0.48 5.46 4.86
CA ILE A 64 -0.39 4.16 5.56
C ILE A 64 1.05 3.63 5.50
N HIS A 65 1.65 3.67 4.31
CA HIS A 65 3.04 3.27 4.09
C HIS A 65 3.72 4.19 3.08
N ALA A 66 5.02 4.41 3.25
CA ALA A 66 5.84 5.15 2.30
C ALA A 66 7.19 4.46 2.08
N GLU A 67 7.56 4.29 0.82
CA GLU A 67 8.92 3.99 0.36
C GLU A 67 9.47 5.26 -0.30
N ASP A 68 10.20 6.07 0.47
CA ASP A 68 10.69 7.39 0.05
C ASP A 68 12.22 7.43 0.09
N LYS A 69 12.85 7.57 -1.08
CA LYS A 69 14.33 7.66 -1.20
C LYS A 69 14.90 8.88 -0.47
N ARG A 70 14.12 9.97 -0.37
CA ARG A 70 14.52 11.24 0.27
C ARG A 70 14.13 11.31 1.74
N LYS A 71 13.41 10.31 2.26
CA LYS A 71 12.93 10.23 3.65
C LYS A 71 12.19 11.50 4.13
N ARG A 72 11.41 12.13 3.24
CA ARG A 72 10.62 13.33 3.54
C ARG A 72 9.23 12.99 4.07
N THR A 73 8.67 11.86 3.65
CA THR A 73 7.36 11.39 4.11
C THR A 73 7.51 10.12 4.94
N THR A 74 6.71 10.01 6.01
CA THR A 74 6.63 8.83 6.87
C THR A 74 5.19 8.34 6.99
N SER A 75 5.00 7.09 7.38
CA SER A 75 3.68 6.58 7.77
C SER A 75 3.06 7.45 8.86
N GLY A 76 1.74 7.68 8.75
CA GLY A 76 0.96 8.53 9.65
C GLY A 76 0.89 10.00 9.24
N THR A 77 1.68 10.46 8.26
CA THR A 77 1.52 11.83 7.73
C THR A 77 0.13 12.01 7.13
N THR A 78 -0.49 13.15 7.43
CA THR A 78 -1.84 13.50 6.98
C THR A 78 -1.80 14.70 6.03
N PHE A 79 -2.75 14.72 5.09
CA PHE A 79 -2.93 15.78 4.12
C PHE A 79 -4.41 16.09 3.95
N ASP A 80 -4.73 17.33 3.59
CA ASP A 80 -6.06 17.69 3.14
C ASP A 80 -6.33 17.06 1.78
N TRP A 81 -7.46 16.38 1.62
CA TRP A 81 -7.77 15.62 0.41
C TRP A 81 -7.79 16.49 -0.85
N GLU A 82 -8.38 17.68 -0.74
CA GLU A 82 -8.53 18.64 -1.85
C GLU A 82 -7.20 19.20 -2.36
N ASP A 83 -6.16 19.18 -1.53
CA ASP A 83 -4.81 19.63 -1.89
C ASP A 83 -4.09 18.63 -2.81
N LEU A 84 -4.52 17.37 -2.83
CA LEU A 84 -3.78 16.27 -3.45
C LEU A 84 -4.10 16.09 -4.94
N VAL A 85 -3.09 15.68 -5.71
CA VAL A 85 -3.24 15.28 -7.12
C VAL A 85 -4.22 14.11 -7.27
N CYS A 86 -4.20 13.19 -6.32
CA CYS A 86 -5.05 12.00 -6.34
C CYS A 86 -6.55 12.32 -6.20
N CYS A 87 -6.93 13.41 -5.53
CA CYS A 87 -8.31 13.90 -5.52
C CYS A 87 -8.78 14.28 -6.93
N ARG A 88 -7.90 14.95 -7.68
CA ARG A 88 -8.18 15.38 -9.06
C ARG A 88 -8.29 14.20 -10.01
N LEU A 89 -7.41 13.21 -9.85
CA LEU A 89 -7.51 11.92 -10.55
C LEU A 89 -8.87 11.26 -10.30
N MET A 90 -9.29 11.16 -9.03
CA MET A 90 -10.56 10.53 -8.66
C MET A 90 -11.78 11.29 -9.21
N ASN A 91 -11.64 12.59 -9.47
CA ASN A 91 -12.64 13.42 -10.14
C ASN A 91 -12.57 13.36 -11.68
N GLY A 92 -11.73 12.49 -12.25
CA GLY A 92 -11.59 12.32 -13.70
C GLY A 92 -10.85 13.46 -14.41
N GLN A 93 -10.07 14.26 -13.68
CA GLN A 93 -9.45 15.49 -14.20
C GLN A 93 -8.03 15.26 -14.78
N GLY A 94 -7.57 14.01 -14.84
CA GLY A 94 -6.26 13.68 -15.39
C GLY A 94 -6.02 12.17 -15.48
N PRO A 95 -4.89 11.76 -16.07
CA PRO A 95 -4.56 10.35 -16.25
C PRO A 95 -3.99 9.72 -14.97
N ALA A 96 -4.08 8.39 -14.87
CA ALA A 96 -3.48 7.61 -13.79
C ALA A 96 -1.94 7.70 -13.76
N ILE A 97 -1.31 7.90 -14.92
CA ILE A 97 0.12 8.16 -15.05
C ILE A 97 0.31 9.48 -15.81
N ALA A 98 0.99 10.42 -15.18
CA ALA A 98 1.44 11.67 -15.78
C ALA A 98 2.97 11.74 -15.66
N PRO A 99 3.73 11.31 -16.69
CA PRO A 99 5.19 11.42 -16.69
C PRO A 99 5.66 12.87 -16.60
N ARG A 100 4.83 13.80 -17.04
CA ARG A 100 4.99 15.24 -16.91
C ARG A 100 3.69 15.90 -16.46
N MET A 101 3.62 16.31 -15.20
CA MET A 101 2.41 16.89 -14.60
C MET A 101 2.04 18.25 -15.19
N LEU A 102 3.00 19.00 -15.71
CA LEU A 102 2.75 20.31 -16.34
C LEU A 102 1.84 20.20 -17.57
N ASP A 103 1.77 19.04 -18.22
CA ASP A 103 0.89 18.80 -19.37
C ASP A 103 -0.58 18.57 -18.95
N VAL A 104 -0.85 18.44 -17.65
CA VAL A 104 -2.18 18.21 -17.07
C VAL A 104 -2.52 19.40 -16.17
N ALA A 105 -3.28 20.37 -16.68
CA ALA A 105 -3.58 21.62 -15.97
C ALA A 105 -4.08 21.40 -14.53
N ALA A 106 -5.01 20.45 -14.34
CA ALA A 106 -5.53 20.13 -13.01
C ALA A 106 -4.41 19.67 -12.04
N TYR A 107 -3.43 18.91 -12.52
CA TYR A 107 -2.33 18.39 -11.71
C TYR A 107 -1.30 19.47 -11.40
N ALA A 108 -0.96 20.31 -12.38
CA ALA A 108 -0.09 21.47 -12.19
C ALA A 108 -0.65 22.47 -11.17
N ASP A 109 -1.98 22.59 -11.10
CA ASP A 109 -2.66 23.49 -10.16
C ASP A 109 -2.82 22.92 -8.75
N ALA A 110 -2.49 21.64 -8.52
CA ALA A 110 -2.63 21.01 -7.21
C ALA A 110 -1.70 21.66 -6.18
N PRO A 111 -2.20 22.12 -5.01
CA PRO A 111 -1.37 22.73 -3.96
C PRO A 111 -0.18 21.87 -3.53
N ILE A 112 -0.36 20.54 -3.39
CA ILE A 112 0.72 19.63 -3.04
C ILE A 112 1.84 19.60 -4.09
N ALA A 113 1.51 19.76 -5.38
CA ALA A 113 2.48 19.66 -6.47
C ALA A 113 3.54 20.76 -6.36
N ARG A 114 3.12 21.98 -6.01
CA ARG A 114 4.03 23.10 -5.76
C ARG A 114 4.79 22.97 -4.45
N ARG A 115 4.13 22.50 -3.39
CA ARG A 115 4.73 22.37 -2.06
C ARG A 115 5.86 21.33 -2.02
N GLU A 116 5.70 20.23 -2.74
CA GLU A 116 6.63 19.10 -2.73
C GLU A 116 7.50 19.00 -4.00
N ASP A 117 7.42 19.99 -4.91
CA ASP A 117 8.12 20.01 -6.21
C ASP A 117 7.88 18.73 -7.02
N ILE A 118 6.61 18.38 -7.22
CA ILE A 118 6.21 17.16 -7.93
C ILE A 118 6.09 17.45 -9.42
N LYS A 119 6.86 16.74 -10.25
CA LYS A 119 6.87 16.88 -11.71
C LYS A 119 6.31 15.66 -12.45
N ALA A 120 6.32 14.48 -11.83
CA ALA A 120 5.66 13.28 -12.36
C ALA A 120 4.80 12.58 -11.30
N TYR A 121 3.75 11.92 -11.75
CA TYR A 121 2.75 11.31 -10.88
C TYR A 121 2.24 9.96 -11.40
N ILE A 122 2.04 9.01 -10.49
CA ILE A 122 1.25 7.80 -10.68
C ILE A 122 0.20 7.74 -9.57
N GLY A 123 -1.04 7.42 -9.91
CA GLY A 123 -2.12 7.19 -8.97
C GLY A 123 -3.01 6.04 -9.43
N VAL A 124 -3.18 5.03 -8.58
CA VAL A 124 -4.05 3.88 -8.86
C VAL A 124 -4.88 3.54 -7.62
N PRO A 125 -6.22 3.49 -7.74
CA PRO A 125 -7.07 3.17 -6.62
C PRO A 125 -7.03 1.68 -6.24
N ILE A 126 -7.01 1.43 -4.95
CA ILE A 126 -7.29 0.13 -4.34
C ILE A 126 -8.75 0.14 -3.93
N LYS A 127 -9.54 -0.71 -4.58
CA LYS A 127 -10.97 -0.85 -4.32
C LYS A 127 -11.24 -2.12 -3.52
N ARG A 128 -12.32 -2.08 -2.75
CA ARG A 128 -12.97 -3.27 -2.19
C ARG A 128 -13.86 -3.91 -3.25
N ARG A 129 -14.37 -5.11 -2.96
CA ARG A 129 -15.20 -5.95 -3.83
C ARG A 129 -16.55 -5.34 -4.12
N ASP A 130 -17.07 -4.52 -3.20
CA ASP A 130 -18.26 -3.70 -3.43
C ASP A 130 -17.98 -2.48 -4.34
N GLY A 131 -16.74 -2.29 -4.78
CA GLY A 131 -16.30 -1.19 -5.63
C GLY A 131 -15.92 0.09 -4.86
N SER A 132 -16.13 0.13 -3.54
CA SER A 132 -15.78 1.28 -2.72
C SER A 132 -14.26 1.47 -2.63
N LEU A 133 -13.82 2.72 -2.47
CA LEU A 133 -12.42 3.06 -2.35
C LEU A 133 -11.91 2.67 -0.95
N PHE A 134 -10.86 1.85 -0.91
CA PHE A 134 -10.08 1.66 0.31
C PHE A 134 -8.97 2.72 0.43
N GLY A 135 -8.23 2.91 -0.64
CA GLY A 135 -7.05 3.75 -0.66
C GLY A 135 -6.44 3.83 -2.05
N MET A 136 -5.23 4.36 -2.18
CA MET A 136 -4.55 4.48 -3.47
C MET A 136 -3.07 4.20 -3.33
N ILE A 137 -2.52 3.49 -4.32
CA ILE A 137 -1.09 3.52 -4.58
C ILE A 137 -0.78 4.82 -5.29
N VAL A 138 0.16 5.58 -4.76
CA VAL A 138 0.63 6.82 -5.36
C VAL A 138 2.14 6.78 -5.51
N ALA A 139 2.65 7.25 -6.64
CA ALA A 139 4.06 7.56 -6.82
C ALA A 139 4.22 9.01 -7.25
N ILE A 140 5.23 9.67 -6.71
CA ILE A 140 5.59 11.05 -7.06
C ILE A 140 7.08 11.12 -7.36
N ASP A 141 7.43 11.93 -8.35
CA ASP A 141 8.82 12.21 -8.70
C ASP A 141 9.05 13.71 -8.92
N PRO A 142 10.16 14.25 -8.44
CA PRO A 142 10.55 15.64 -8.63
C PRO A 142 11.17 15.92 -10.00
N GLU A 143 11.44 14.88 -10.79
CA GLU A 143 11.82 15.02 -12.19
C GLU A 143 10.72 14.46 -13.09
N GLU A 144 10.66 15.01 -14.30
CA GLU A 144 9.83 14.44 -15.37
C GLU A 144 10.34 13.03 -15.71
N GLN A 145 9.42 12.16 -16.11
CA GLN A 145 9.71 10.77 -16.43
C GLN A 145 9.55 10.52 -17.93
N PRO A 146 10.21 9.48 -18.48
CA PRO A 146 10.03 9.10 -19.88
C PRO A 146 8.56 8.80 -20.20
N GLN A 147 8.09 9.19 -21.39
CA GLN A 147 6.68 9.02 -21.77
C GLN A 147 6.26 7.55 -21.81
N GLU A 148 7.21 6.65 -22.05
CA GLU A 148 7.03 5.20 -22.05
C GLU A 148 6.51 4.66 -20.71
N ARG A 149 6.65 5.41 -19.61
CA ARG A 149 6.09 5.04 -18.30
C ARG A 149 4.58 4.85 -18.30
N VAL A 150 3.86 5.47 -19.23
CA VAL A 150 2.42 5.24 -19.38
C VAL A 150 2.09 3.77 -19.65
N HIS A 151 3.01 3.01 -20.27
CA HIS A 151 2.84 1.58 -20.53
C HIS A 151 2.93 0.70 -19.27
N ASP A 152 3.41 1.23 -18.15
CA ASP A 152 3.52 0.49 -16.89
C ASP A 152 2.18 0.45 -16.11
N LEU A 153 1.14 1.17 -16.55
CA LEU A 153 -0.16 1.24 -15.87
C LEU A 153 -0.78 -0.14 -15.57
N PRO A 154 -0.84 -1.11 -16.50
CA PRO A 154 -1.46 -2.40 -16.23
C PRO A 154 -0.77 -3.18 -15.09
N LEU A 155 0.54 -3.00 -14.92
CA LEU A 155 1.28 -3.62 -13.82
C LEU A 155 0.85 -3.01 -12.47
N VAL A 156 0.76 -1.68 -12.40
CA VAL A 156 0.37 -0.99 -11.17
C VAL A 156 -1.08 -1.32 -10.81
N GLU A 157 -1.98 -1.37 -11.79
CA GLU A 157 -3.39 -1.77 -11.62
C GLU A 157 -3.53 -3.20 -11.12
N LEU A 158 -2.79 -4.14 -11.70
CA LEU A 158 -2.79 -5.52 -11.24
C LEU A 158 -2.34 -5.63 -9.78
N LEU A 159 -1.24 -4.97 -9.41
CA LEU A 159 -0.72 -5.00 -8.05
C LEU A 159 -1.68 -4.32 -7.05
N ALA A 160 -2.32 -3.21 -7.43
CA ALA A 160 -3.35 -2.56 -6.63
C ALA A 160 -4.58 -3.48 -6.42
N SER A 161 -5.01 -4.20 -7.46
CA SER A 161 -6.12 -5.17 -7.38
C SER A 161 -5.78 -6.36 -6.47
N LEU A 162 -4.55 -6.88 -6.55
CA LEU A 162 -4.08 -7.95 -5.67
C LEU A 162 -4.02 -7.50 -4.21
N LEU A 163 -3.55 -6.27 -3.95
CA LEU A 163 -3.58 -5.68 -2.61
C LEU A 163 -5.02 -5.55 -2.09
N GLY A 164 -5.97 -5.12 -2.92
CA GLY A 164 -7.39 -5.08 -2.55
C GLY A 164 -7.94 -6.47 -2.17
N THR A 165 -7.55 -7.50 -2.92
CA THR A 165 -7.94 -8.89 -2.62
C THR A 165 -7.36 -9.38 -1.29
N ILE A 166 -6.07 -9.12 -1.03
CA ILE A 166 -5.41 -9.49 0.24
C ILE A 166 -6.08 -8.79 1.42
N LEU A 167 -6.34 -7.48 1.29
CA LEU A 167 -7.03 -6.69 2.31
C LEU A 167 -8.37 -7.31 2.69
N GLU A 168 -9.18 -7.71 1.72
CA GLU A 168 -10.49 -8.32 1.99
C GLU A 168 -10.39 -9.64 2.71
N HIS A 169 -9.45 -10.49 2.30
CA HIS A 169 -9.21 -11.75 2.98
C HIS A 169 -8.82 -11.54 4.44
N GLU A 170 -8.01 -10.53 4.74
CA GLU A 170 -7.61 -10.21 6.11
C GLU A 170 -8.76 -9.62 6.94
N VAL A 171 -9.57 -8.72 6.36
CA VAL A 171 -10.76 -8.18 7.03
C VAL A 171 -11.77 -9.30 7.33
N ALA A 172 -12.03 -10.19 6.37
CA ALA A 172 -12.93 -11.32 6.56
C ALA A 172 -12.40 -12.31 7.61
N ALA A 173 -11.10 -12.61 7.61
CA ALA A 173 -10.49 -13.47 8.61
C ALA A 173 -10.63 -12.88 10.03
N THR A 174 -10.44 -11.56 10.16
CA THR A 174 -10.59 -10.85 11.44
C THR A 174 -12.03 -10.88 11.94
N GLU A 175 -13.02 -10.63 11.07
CA GLU A 175 -14.43 -10.67 11.46
C GLU A 175 -14.88 -12.09 11.81
N ASN A 176 -14.47 -13.09 11.03
CA ASN A 176 -14.76 -14.50 11.33
C ASN A 176 -14.17 -14.92 12.69
N ALA A 177 -12.95 -14.48 13.01
CA ALA A 177 -12.35 -14.73 14.32
C ALA A 177 -13.17 -14.09 15.45
N ARG A 178 -13.67 -12.87 15.25
CA ARG A 178 -14.50 -12.16 16.21
C ARG A 178 -15.88 -12.80 16.41
N ILE A 179 -16.51 -13.27 15.33
CA ILE A 179 -17.77 -14.03 15.39
C ILE A 179 -17.55 -15.34 16.14
N ALA A 180 -16.52 -16.11 15.77
CA ALA A 180 -16.22 -17.38 16.43
C ALA A 180 -15.94 -17.19 17.93
N GLU A 181 -15.28 -16.11 18.33
CA GLU A 181 -15.05 -15.80 19.74
C GLU A 181 -16.36 -15.51 20.49
N ARG A 182 -17.28 -14.76 19.88
CA ARG A 182 -18.60 -14.50 20.44
C ARG A 182 -19.44 -15.76 20.54
N GLU A 183 -19.44 -16.60 19.50
CA GLU A 183 -20.16 -17.87 19.49
C GLU A 183 -19.63 -18.81 20.57
N ARG A 184 -18.30 -18.88 20.77
CA ARG A 184 -17.70 -19.62 21.89
C ARG A 184 -18.17 -19.08 23.24
N ALA A 185 -18.17 -17.76 23.43
CA ALA A 185 -18.65 -17.14 24.66
C ALA A 185 -20.13 -17.45 24.95
N THR A 186 -21.00 -17.39 23.94
CA THR A 186 -22.42 -17.75 24.09
C THR A 186 -22.63 -19.25 24.27
N SER A 187 -21.85 -20.09 23.58
CA SER A 187 -21.88 -21.55 23.72
C SER A 187 -21.35 -22.04 25.06
N MET A 188 -20.75 -21.17 25.89
CA MET A 188 -20.36 -21.48 27.26
C MET A 188 -21.44 -21.11 28.29
N ARG A 189 -22.57 -20.52 27.87
CA ARG A 189 -23.68 -20.16 28.76
C ARG A 189 -24.88 -21.09 28.58
N ASP A 190 -25.62 -21.27 29.65
CA ASP A 190 -26.95 -21.89 29.67
C ASP A 190 -27.99 -20.80 29.39
N LEU A 191 -28.84 -21.02 28.39
CA LEU A 191 -29.81 -20.02 27.92
C LEU A 191 -31.02 -19.85 28.86
N LEU A 192 -31.30 -20.83 29.73
CA LEU A 192 -32.42 -20.76 30.67
C LEU A 192 -32.05 -19.98 31.94
N THR A 193 -30.79 -20.06 32.38
CA THR A 193 -30.32 -19.48 33.64
C THR A 193 -29.33 -18.33 33.49
N ASP A 194 -28.82 -18.06 32.29
CA ASP A 194 -27.71 -17.13 31.97
C ASP A 194 -26.42 -17.39 32.77
N THR A 195 -26.30 -18.59 33.36
CA THR A 195 -25.07 -19.06 34.02
C THR A 195 -24.17 -19.80 33.04
N PHE A 196 -22.94 -20.15 33.41
CA PHE A 196 -22.13 -21.05 32.59
C PHE A 196 -22.80 -22.42 32.46
N ASN A 197 -22.77 -23.01 31.26
CA ASN A 197 -23.14 -24.39 31.05
C ASN A 197 -21.97 -25.32 31.41
N ARG A 198 -22.17 -26.64 31.30
CA ARG A 198 -21.15 -27.65 31.66
C ARG A 198 -19.78 -27.36 31.03
N ARG A 199 -19.74 -27.01 29.74
CA ARG A 199 -18.49 -26.72 29.02
C ARG A 199 -17.82 -25.44 29.53
N GLY A 200 -18.62 -24.42 29.85
CA GLY A 200 -18.13 -23.19 30.49
C GLY A 200 -17.50 -23.45 31.86
N TRP A 201 -18.15 -24.27 32.70
CA TRP A 201 -17.64 -24.66 34.02
C TRP A 201 -16.34 -25.47 33.93
N GLU A 202 -16.28 -26.47 33.06
CA GLU A 202 -15.07 -27.29 32.86
C GLU A 202 -13.87 -26.42 32.40
N THR A 203 -14.11 -25.45 31.52
CA THR A 203 -13.06 -24.53 31.03
C THR A 203 -12.57 -23.57 32.13
N LEU A 204 -13.48 -23.00 32.92
CA LEU A 204 -13.13 -22.10 34.02
C LEU A 204 -12.42 -22.82 35.16
N ALA A 205 -12.89 -24.03 35.51
CA ALA A 205 -12.26 -24.86 36.53
C ALA A 205 -10.81 -25.19 36.16
N ALA A 206 -10.55 -25.62 34.92
CA ALA A 206 -9.20 -25.91 34.44
C ALA A 206 -8.29 -24.67 34.40
N ALA A 207 -8.83 -23.51 34.02
CA ALA A 207 -8.08 -22.25 34.02
C ALA A 207 -7.67 -21.81 35.43
N GLU A 208 -8.55 -22.01 36.41
CA GLU A 208 -8.29 -21.70 37.81
C GLU A 208 -7.30 -22.68 38.44
N GLU A 209 -7.42 -23.98 38.15
CA GLU A 209 -6.44 -25.00 38.55
C GLU A 209 -5.03 -24.65 38.03
N ALA A 210 -4.92 -24.19 36.79
CA ALA A 210 -3.67 -23.74 36.20
C ALA A 210 -3.15 -22.42 36.81
N ARG A 211 -3.99 -21.60 37.45
CA ARG A 211 -3.56 -20.42 38.24
C ARG A 211 -3.08 -20.82 39.63
N CYS A 212 -3.82 -21.68 40.33
CA CYS A 212 -3.40 -22.23 41.62
C CYS A 212 -2.05 -22.93 41.51
N ASN A 213 -1.83 -23.75 40.47
CA ASN A 213 -0.54 -24.39 40.23
C ASN A 213 0.61 -23.41 39.91
N ARG A 214 0.30 -22.22 39.38
CA ARG A 214 1.31 -21.18 39.08
C ARG A 214 1.61 -20.25 40.25
N TYR A 215 0.63 -19.97 41.10
CA TYR A 215 0.75 -18.96 42.16
C TYR A 215 0.66 -19.54 43.58
N GLY A 216 0.43 -20.85 43.74
CA GLY A 216 0.56 -21.56 45.02
C GLY A 216 -0.43 -21.11 46.10
N HIS A 217 -1.72 -21.06 45.78
CA HIS A 217 -2.79 -20.96 46.78
C HIS A 217 -3.35 -22.34 47.11
#